data_AF-A0A4R1AU28-F1
#
_entry.id   AF-A0A4R1AU28-F1
#
_cell.length_a   1.000
_cell.length_b   1.000
_cell.length_c   1.000
_cell.angle_alpha   90.00
_cell.angle_beta   90.00
_cell.angle_gamma   90.00
#
_symmetry.space_group_name_H-M   'P 1'
#
loop_
_entity.id
_entity.type
_entity.pdbx_description
1 polymer ?
#
loop_
_entity_poly.entity_id
_entity_poly.type
_entity_poly.pdbx_seq_one_letter_code
_entity_poly.pdbx_strand_id
1 'polypeptide(L)' 'MTTKTESKKKFSKTAFVDAAKDGKERLLLMMLLEDEKSYAKEEVTKILKDWKIKIVNDDGKKEVEA' A
#
# COMPACT_ATOMS: atom_id res chain seq x y z
N MET A 1 7.41 27.10 -19.83
CA MET A 1 6.29 26.17 -20.09
C MET A 1 6.71 24.79 -19.62
N THR A 2 6.29 24.36 -18.43
CA THR A 2 6.54 22.98 -17.95
C THR A 2 5.18 22.35 -17.71
N THR A 3 4.59 21.82 -18.78
CA THR A 3 3.47 20.88 -18.71
C THR A 3 4.00 19.62 -18.04
N LYS A 4 3.92 19.63 -16.71
CA LYS A 4 4.22 18.50 -15.83
C LYS A 4 3.11 17.47 -16.05
N THR A 5 3.15 16.81 -17.20
CA THR A 5 2.50 15.53 -17.36
C THR A 5 3.23 14.62 -16.38
N GLU A 6 2.74 14.56 -15.15
CA GLU A 6 3.05 13.52 -14.18
C GLU A 6 2.60 12.22 -14.83
N SER A 7 3.44 11.71 -15.73
CA SER A 7 3.41 10.32 -16.14
C SER A 7 3.36 9.57 -14.83
N LYS A 8 2.22 8.92 -14.53
CA LYS A 8 1.99 8.15 -13.31
C LYS A 8 3.17 7.21 -13.14
N LYS A 9 4.19 7.67 -12.43
CA LYS A 9 5.48 7.00 -12.39
C LYS A 9 5.25 5.79 -11.51
N LYS A 10 5.20 4.63 -12.15
CA LYS A 10 5.05 3.36 -11.48
C LYS A 10 6.41 2.93 -11.01
N PHE A 11 6.49 2.48 -9.77
CA PHE A 11 7.71 1.98 -9.17
C PHE A 11 7.49 0.53 -8.77
N SER A 12 8.55 -0.28 -8.83
CA SER A 12 8.51 -1.65 -8.35
C SER A 12 8.37 -1.67 -6.83
N LYS A 13 7.87 -2.79 -6.29
CA LYS A 13 7.82 -3.06 -4.85
C LYS A 13 9.10 -2.65 -4.12
N THR A 14 10.26 -3.07 -4.62
CA THR A 14 11.56 -2.80 -4.00
C THR A 14 11.82 -1.31 -3.80
N ALA A 15 11.40 -0.46 -4.75
CA ALA A 15 11.59 0.98 -4.63
C ALA A 15 10.71 1.59 -3.53
N PHE A 16 9.49 1.07 -3.31
CA PHE A 16 8.66 1.49 -2.18
C PHE A 16 9.21 0.99 -0.85
N VAL A 17 9.63 -0.28 -0.81
CA VAL A 17 10.22 -0.94 0.36
C VAL A 17 11.52 -0.25 0.79
N ASP A 18 12.35 0.18 -0.16
CA ASP A 18 13.60 0.90 0.11
C ASP A 18 13.35 2.34 0.56
N ALA A 19 12.31 2.98 0.02
CA ALA A 19 11.90 4.32 0.44
C ALA A 19 11.18 4.36 1.81
N ALA A 20 10.77 3.20 2.34
CA ALA A 20 10.08 3.10 3.62
C ALA A 20 11.04 3.42 4.77
N LYS A 21 10.69 4.42 5.58
CA LYS A 21 11.49 4.81 6.75
C LYS A 21 11.25 3.92 7.97
N ASP A 22 10.08 3.31 8.03
CA ASP A 22 9.62 2.50 9.16
C ASP A 22 9.66 1.01 8.83
N GLY A 23 10.18 0.20 9.75
CA GLY A 23 10.25 -1.25 9.57
C GLY A 23 8.86 -1.89 9.41
N LYS A 24 7.84 -1.33 10.08
CA LYS A 24 6.45 -1.77 9.93
C LYS A 24 5.91 -1.48 8.54
N GLU A 25 6.10 -0.26 8.04
CA GLU A 25 5.67 0.12 6.69
C GLU A 25 6.36 -0.73 5.64
N ARG A 26 7.66 -1.01 5.82
CA ARG A 26 8.43 -1.91 4.96
C ARG A 26 7.81 -3.31 4.87
N LEU A 27 7.44 -3.90 6.01
CA LEU A 27 6.78 -5.21 6.06
C LEU A 27 5.40 -5.19 5.37
N LEU A 28 4.62 -4.13 5.58
CA LEU A 28 3.32 -3.98 4.91
C LEU A 28 3.47 -3.89 3.40
N LEU A 29 4.40 -3.07 2.93
CA LEU A 29 4.72 -2.98 1.50
C LEU A 29 5.20 -4.33 0.95
N MET A 30 5.99 -5.09 1.72
CA MET A 30 6.41 -6.43 1.32
C MET A 30 5.26 -7.43 1.21
N MET A 31 4.28 -7.35 2.11
CA MET A 31 3.13 -8.26 2.15
C MET A 31 2.05 -7.88 1.12
N LEU A 32 1.86 -6.58 0.88
CA LEU A 32 0.76 -6.05 0.07
C LEU A 32 1.09 -5.84 -1.40
N LEU A 33 2.36 -5.64 -1.73
CA LEU A 33 2.82 -5.43 -3.10
C LEU A 33 3.43 -6.72 -3.66
N GLU A 34 3.09 -7.01 -4.91
CA GLU A 34 3.64 -8.13 -5.67
C GLU A 34 4.98 -7.73 -6.32
N ASP A 35 5.97 -8.63 -6.32
CA ASP A 35 7.34 -8.35 -6.81
C ASP A 35 7.39 -8.05 -8.32
N GLU A 36 6.60 -8.74 -9.13
CA GLU A 36 6.57 -8.55 -10.59
C GLU A 36 5.70 -7.36 -11.03
N LYS A 37 5.13 -6.61 -10.09
CA LYS A 37 4.16 -5.56 -10.37
C LYS A 37 4.68 -4.20 -9.94
N SER A 38 4.36 -3.20 -10.77
CA SER A 38 4.73 -1.82 -10.52
C SER A 38 3.50 -1.00 -10.17
N TYR A 39 3.61 -0.20 -9.11
CA TYR A 39 2.51 0.54 -8.54
C TYR A 39 2.79 2.05 -8.58
N ALA A 40 1.76 2.85 -8.76
CA ALA A 40 1.86 4.29 -8.55
C ALA A 40 1.74 4.61 -7.05
N LYS A 41 2.28 5.74 -6.61
CA LYS A 41 2.16 6.17 -5.20
C LYS A 41 0.72 6.18 -4.68
N GLU A 42 -0.22 6.64 -5.50
CA GLU A 42 -1.65 6.67 -5.17
C GLU A 42 -2.22 5.26 -4.97
N GLU A 43 -1.83 4.30 -5.83
CA GLU A 43 -2.26 2.91 -5.74
C GLU A 43 -1.77 2.27 -4.43
N VAL A 44 -0.48 2.44 -4.11
CA VAL A 44 0.10 1.93 -2.86
C VAL A 44 -0.61 2.53 -1.64
N THR A 45 -0.88 3.83 -1.67
CA THR A 45 -1.60 4.53 -0.59
C THR A 45 -3.02 3.98 -0.42
N LYS A 46 -3.70 3.67 -1.52
CA LYS A 46 -5.03 3.06 -1.50
C LYS A 46 -4.99 1.65 -0.93
N ILE A 47 -4.03 0.82 -1.36
CA ILE A 47 -3.83 -0.55 -0.85
C ILE A 47 -3.57 -0.55 0.66
N LEU A 48 -2.70 0.35 1.15
CA LEU A 48 -2.42 0.48 2.58
C LEU A 48 -3.65 0.92 3.38
N LYS A 49 -4.43 1.87 2.86
CA LYS A 49 -5.69 2.30 3.49
C LYS A 49 -6.71 1.18 3.54
N ASP A 50 -6.92 0.49 2.42
CA ASP A 50 -7.88 -0.62 2.31
C ASP A 50 -7.51 -1.75 3.26
N TRP A 51 -6.22 -2.13 3.31
CA TRP A 51 -5.74 -3.13 4.25
C TRP A 51 -5.94 -2.72 5.71
N LYS A 52 -5.66 -1.45 6.06
CA LYS A 52 -5.89 -0.95 7.43
C LYS A 52 -7.36 -1.00 7.80
N ILE A 53 -8.26 -0.65 6.88
CA ILE A 53 -9.71 -0.75 7.08
C ILE A 53 -10.12 -2.22 7.22
N LYS A 54 -9.57 -3.11 6.38
CA LYS A 54 -9.84 -4.54 6.45
C LYS A 54 -9.43 -5.12 7.79
N ILE A 55 -8.23 -4.82 8.30
CA ILE A 55 -7.78 -5.28 9.62
C ILE A 55 -8.66 -4.74 10.74
N VAL A 56 -9.01 -3.45 10.71
CA VAL A 56 -9.89 -2.87 11.73
C VAL A 56 -11.28 -3.52 11.74
N ASN A 57 -11.78 -3.92 10.56
CA ASN A 57 -13.07 -4.62 10.45
C ASN A 57 -12.97 -6.12 10.77
N ASP A 58 -11.84 -6.76 10.51
CA ASP A 58 -11.60 -8.19 10.79
C ASP A 58 -11.39 -8.41 12.30
N ASP A 59 -10.69 -7.50 12.98
CA ASP A 59 -10.49 -7.50 14.44
C ASP A 59 -11.76 -7.05 15.20
N GLY A 60 -12.66 -6.32 14.53
CA GLY A 60 -13.91 -5.81 15.09
C GLY A 60 -15.12 -6.74 14.97
N LYS A 61 -15.00 -7.90 14.31
CA LYS A 61 -16.11 -8.85 14.14
C LYS A 61 -15.98 -10.07 15.05
N LYS A 62 -15.85 -9.85 16.35
CA LYS A 62 -16.37 -10.81 17.32
C LYS A 62 -17.89 -10.68 17.35
N GLU A 63 -18.54 -11.68 16.76
CA GLU A 63 -19.75 -12.32 17.29
C GLU A 63 -20.73 -11.40 18.01
N VAL A 64 -21.79 -10.99 17.31
CA VAL A 64 -23.12 -10.88 17.92
C VAL A 64 -24.09 -11.68 17.05
N GLU A 65 -23.98 -13.01 17.19
CA GLU A 65 -25.12 -13.90 16.98
C GLU A 65 -25.71 -14.14 18.38
N ALA A 66 -26.84 -13.49 18.67
CA ALA A 66 -27.80 -13.84 19.72
C ALA A 66 -29.11 -13.09 19.50
#